data_AF-A0A147DB87-F1
#
_entry.id   AF-A0A147DB87-F1
#
_cell.length_a   1.000
_cell.length_b   1.000
_cell.length_c   1.000
_cell.angle_alpha   90.00
_cell.angle_beta   90.00
_cell.angle_gamma   90.00
#
_symmetry.space_group_name_H-M   'P 1'
#
loop_
_entity.id
_entity.type
_entity.pdbx_description
1 polymer ?
#
loop_
_entity_poly.entity_id
_entity_poly.type
_entity_poly.pdbx_seq_one_letter_code
_entity_poly.pdbx_strand_id
1 'polypeptide(L)'
;MINKTYRSGSDDLEQTAAGLAIEALTFISTDRLLFNRFLRLTGLELENLRQAAGEPAFLAGVLDFVLSDEKLVTDLAAHLDIPAVRISAARRVLALPYAESYS
;
A
#
# COMPACT_ATOMS: atom_id res chain seq x y z
N MET A 1 16.42 -31.78 2.47
CA MET A 1 15.91 -30.70 3.36
C MET A 1 16.03 -29.40 2.59
N ILE A 2 14.92 -28.86 2.12
CA ILE A 2 14.88 -27.61 1.33
C ILE A 2 15.21 -26.41 2.23
N ASN A 3 16.07 -25.53 1.74
CA ASN A 3 16.71 -24.46 2.48
C ASN A 3 15.69 -23.41 2.98
N LYS A 4 15.48 -23.35 4.29
CA LYS A 4 14.61 -22.40 5.00
C LYS A 4 15.41 -21.19 5.47
N THR A 5 16.00 -20.39 4.58
CA THR A 5 16.81 -19.20 4.99
C THR A 5 16.87 -18.06 3.96
N TYR A 6 15.74 -17.62 3.41
CA TYR A 6 15.67 -16.32 2.71
C TYR A 6 14.39 -15.49 2.94
N ARG A 7 13.46 -15.92 3.82
CA ARG A 7 12.17 -15.22 4.03
C ARG A 7 12.20 -14.10 5.08
N SER A 8 13.26 -13.92 5.87
CA SER A 8 13.21 -12.97 6.98
C SER A 8 13.20 -11.51 6.50
N GLY A 9 14.15 -11.11 5.64
CA GLY A 9 14.29 -9.69 5.27
C GLY A 9 13.20 -9.15 4.35
N SER A 10 12.54 -9.99 3.56
CA SER A 10 11.42 -9.61 2.71
C SER A 10 10.13 -9.40 3.51
N ASP A 11 9.87 -10.24 4.51
CA ASP A 11 8.70 -10.14 5.38
C ASP A 11 8.71 -8.82 6.18
N ASP A 12 9.87 -8.43 6.72
CA ASP A 12 10.06 -7.15 7.42
C ASP A 12 9.76 -5.93 6.51
N LEU A 13 10.18 -6.00 5.24
CA LEU A 13 9.94 -4.95 4.25
C LEU A 13 8.48 -4.88 3.83
N GLU A 14 7.83 -6.03 3.63
CA GLU A 14 6.40 -6.13 3.32
C GLU A 14 5.55 -5.62 4.48
N GLN A 15 5.88 -5.99 5.73
CA GLN A 15 5.21 -5.46 6.92
C GLN A 15 5.37 -3.95 7.03
N THR A 16 6.58 -3.42 6.76
CA THR A 16 6.83 -1.97 6.77
C THR A 16 6.02 -1.26 5.67
N ALA A 17 5.99 -1.83 4.47
CA ALA A 17 5.24 -1.28 3.34
C ALA A 17 3.72 -1.36 3.56
N ALA A 18 3.23 -2.47 4.13
CA ALA A 18 1.85 -2.66 4.51
C ALA A 18 1.41 -1.66 5.57
N GLY A 19 2.24 -1.42 6.59
CA GLY A 19 2.01 -0.37 7.60
C GLY A 19 1.86 1.01 6.95
N LEU A 20 2.73 1.34 5.99
CA LEU A 20 2.64 2.60 5.26
C LEU A 20 1.36 2.71 4.43
N ALA A 21 0.93 1.62 3.78
CA ALA A 21 -0.31 1.60 3.03
C ALA A 21 -1.56 1.73 3.94
N ILE A 22 -1.53 1.18 5.15
CA ILE A 22 -2.61 1.34 6.13
C ILE A 22 -2.68 2.79 6.65
N GLU A 23 -1.54 3.43 6.91
CA GLU A 23 -1.47 4.87 7.22
C GLU A 23 -2.04 5.71 6.06
N ALA A 24 -1.66 5.40 4.82
CA ALA A 24 -2.21 6.05 3.63
C ALA A 24 -3.74 5.88 3.54
N LEU A 25 -4.25 4.68 3.80
CA LEU A 25 -5.69 4.41 3.83
C LEU A 25 -6.41 5.19 4.92
N THR A 26 -5.79 5.30 6.10
CA THR A 26 -6.31 6.10 7.22
C THR A 26 -6.39 7.57 6.81
N PHE A 27 -5.33 8.11 6.22
CA PHE A 27 -5.29 9.47 5.69
C PHE A 27 -6.41 9.72 4.67
N ILE A 28 -6.58 8.84 3.68
CA ILE A 28 -7.67 8.95 2.70
C ILE A 28 -9.04 8.88 3.38
N SER A 29 -9.19 8.03 4.40
CA SER A 29 -10.45 7.86 5.13
C SER A 29 -10.86 9.09 5.95
N THR A 30 -9.92 9.99 6.28
CA THR A 30 -10.23 11.26 6.94
C THR A 30 -11.05 12.20 6.06
N ASP A 31 -10.87 12.11 4.74
CA ASP A 31 -11.60 12.91 3.75
C ASP A 31 -12.64 12.04 3.03
N ARG A 32 -13.92 12.32 3.30
CA ARG A 32 -15.04 11.56 2.73
C ARG A 32 -15.11 11.65 1.20
N LEU A 33 -14.64 12.74 0.59
CA LEU A 33 -14.64 12.89 -0.86
C LEU A 33 -13.53 12.06 -1.50
N LEU A 34 -12.32 12.10 -0.92
CA LEU A 34 -11.20 11.27 -1.38
C LEU A 34 -11.49 9.79 -1.19
N PHE A 35 -12.05 9.40 -0.04
CA PHE A 35 -12.42 8.02 0.23
C PHE A 35 -13.47 7.49 -0.75
N ASN A 36 -14.53 8.26 -1.03
CA ASN A 36 -15.52 7.89 -2.05
C ASN A 36 -14.91 7.79 -3.45
N ARG A 37 -13.96 8.68 -3.80
CA ARG A 37 -13.24 8.62 -5.07
C ARG A 37 -12.39 7.34 -5.17
N PHE A 38 -11.68 6.99 -4.10
CA PHE A 38 -10.88 5.76 -4.02
C PHE A 38 -11.74 4.50 -4.22
N LEU A 39 -12.89 4.41 -3.52
CA LEU A 39 -13.81 3.28 -3.70
C LEU A 39 -14.32 3.17 -5.15
N ARG A 40 -14.66 4.29 -5.78
CA ARG A 40 -15.11 4.30 -7.18
C ARG A 40 -14.02 3.89 -8.17
N LEU A 41 -12.77 4.27 -7.93
CA LEU A 41 -11.65 3.92 -8.81
C LEU A 41 -11.22 2.46 -8.65
N THR A 42 -11.24 1.95 -7.42
CA THR A 42 -10.88 0.55 -7.13
C THR A 42 -12.03 -0.42 -7.43
N GLY A 43 -13.26 0.09 -7.58
CA GLY A 43 -14.45 -0.73 -7.75
C GLY A 43 -14.84 -1.51 -6.49
N LEU A 44 -14.30 -1.10 -5.33
CA LEU A 44 -14.54 -1.78 -4.05
C LEU A 44 -15.69 -1.12 -3.30
N GLU A 45 -16.43 -1.96 -2.59
CA GLU A 45 -17.45 -1.54 -1.64
C GLU A 45 -16.89 -1.52 -0.21
N LEU A 46 -17.51 -0.72 0.67
CA LEU A 46 -17.08 -0.59 2.06
C LEU A 46 -17.09 -1.93 2.82
N GLU A 47 -18.01 -2.82 2.46
CA GLU A 47 -18.12 -4.16 3.05
C GLU A 47 -16.92 -5.05 2.70
N ASN A 48 -16.40 -4.93 1.48
CA ASN A 48 -15.24 -5.70 1.02
C ASN A 48 -13.91 -5.04 1.40
N LEU A 49 -13.92 -3.75 1.72
CA LEU A 49 -12.70 -3.00 2.08
C LEU A 49 -11.97 -3.62 3.26
N ARG A 50 -12.68 -4.09 4.30
CA ARG A 50 -12.02 -4.67 5.49
C ARG A 50 -11.35 -6.02 5.18
N GLN A 51 -11.90 -6.79 4.23
CA GLN A 51 -11.28 -8.02 3.74
C GLN A 51 -10.08 -7.69 2.83
N ALA A 52 -10.27 -6.75 1.90
CA ALA A 52 -9.25 -6.30 0.98
C ALA A 52 -8.06 -5.67 1.70
N ALA A 53 -8.26 -4.96 2.82
CA ALA A 53 -7.18 -4.39 3.65
C ALA A 53 -6.19 -5.43 4.19
N GLY A 54 -6.56 -6.72 4.21
CA GLY A 54 -5.66 -7.82 4.54
C GLY A 54 -4.83 -8.33 3.35
N GLU A 55 -5.10 -7.87 2.13
CA GLU A 55 -4.42 -8.29 0.92
C GLU A 55 -3.31 -7.31 0.53
N PRO A 56 -2.06 -7.78 0.32
CA PRO A 56 -0.94 -6.91 -0.08
C PRO A 56 -1.19 -6.25 -1.44
N ALA A 57 -1.91 -6.93 -2.35
CA ALA A 57 -2.29 -6.37 -3.65
C ALA A 57 -3.22 -5.16 -3.52
N PHE A 58 -4.14 -5.18 -2.57
CA PHE A 58 -5.02 -4.04 -2.31
C PHE A 58 -4.25 -2.88 -1.68
N LEU A 59 -3.38 -3.16 -0.71
CA LEU A 59 -2.50 -2.16 -0.10
C LEU A 59 -1.58 -1.49 -1.15
N ALA A 60 -1.10 -2.25 -2.14
CA ALA A 60 -0.39 -1.71 -3.30
C ALA A 60 -1.28 -0.74 -4.10
N GLY A 61 -2.56 -1.07 -4.29
CA GLY A 61 -3.55 -0.20 -4.95
C GLY A 61 -3.86 1.09 -4.19
N VAL A 62 -3.86 1.06 -2.85
CA VAL A 62 -3.96 2.27 -2.00
C VAL A 62 -2.79 3.20 -2.27
N LEU A 63 -1.56 2.67 -2.24
CA LEU A 63 -0.37 3.46 -2.53
C LEU A 63 -0.34 3.95 -3.99
N ASP A 64 -0.82 3.15 -4.94
CA ASP A 64 -0.96 3.54 -6.35
C ASP A 64 -1.91 4.73 -6.52
N PHE A 65 -3.05 4.72 -5.82
CA PHE A 65 -3.99 5.85 -5.81
C PHE A 65 -3.35 7.12 -5.25
N VAL A 66 -2.58 7.03 -4.15
CA VAL A 66 -1.84 8.18 -3.61
C VAL A 66 -0.80 8.66 -4.63
N LEU A 67 -0.04 7.75 -5.22
CA LEU A 67 0.98 8.06 -6.24
C LEU A 67 0.40 8.61 -7.55
N SER A 68 -0.90 8.44 -7.79
CA SER A 68 -1.62 8.99 -8.94
C SER A 68 -1.74 10.52 -8.86
N ASP A 69 -1.66 11.10 -7.66
CA ASP A 69 -1.86 12.53 -7.42
C ASP A 69 -0.71 13.11 -6.60
N GLU A 70 0.09 13.99 -7.20
CA GLU A 70 1.28 14.59 -6.57
C GLU A 70 0.94 15.36 -5.28
N LYS A 71 -0.26 15.95 -5.19
CA LYS A 71 -0.71 16.61 -3.95
C LYS A 71 -0.92 15.59 -2.85
N LEU A 72 -1.59 14.47 -3.13
CA LEU A 72 -1.77 13.40 -2.15
C LEU A 72 -0.44 12.81 -1.68
N VAL A 73 0.52 12.60 -2.59
CA VAL A 73 1.86 12.15 -2.24
C VAL A 73 2.53 13.13 -1.28
N THR A 74 2.49 14.42 -1.60
CA THR A 74 3.14 15.46 -0.79
C THR A 74 2.49 15.61 0.57
N ASP A 75 1.16 15.57 0.62
CA ASP A 75 0.39 15.71 1.86
C ASP A 75 0.62 14.50 2.78
N LEU A 76 0.57 13.28 2.23
CA LEU A 76 0.87 12.06 2.98
C LEU A 76 2.34 12.03 3.46
N ALA A 77 3.28 12.41 2.59
CA ALA A 77 4.70 12.50 2.95
C ALA A 77 4.93 13.47 4.11
N ALA A 78 4.26 14.62 4.09
CA ALA A 78 4.28 15.60 5.17
C ALA A 78 3.58 15.09 6.44
N HIS A 79 2.46 14.38 6.30
CA HIS A 79 1.71 13.79 7.41
C HIS A 79 2.53 12.76 8.18
N LEU A 80 3.29 11.93 7.45
CA LEU A 80 4.08 10.83 8.01
C LEU A 80 5.53 11.23 8.34
N ASP A 81 5.93 12.47 8.05
CA ASP A 81 7.31 12.95 8.16
C ASP A 81 8.32 12.04 7.43
N ILE A 82 7.98 11.60 6.22
CA ILE A 82 8.83 10.73 5.40
C ILE A 82 9.02 11.30 4.00
N PRO A 83 10.14 10.98 3.32
CA PRO A 83 10.29 11.36 1.93
C PRO A 83 9.35 10.55 1.03
N ALA A 84 8.76 11.21 0.03
CA ALA A 84 7.84 10.61 -0.95
C ALA A 84 8.39 9.34 -1.63
N VAL A 85 9.71 9.21 -1.76
CA VAL A 85 10.38 8.01 -2.27
C VAL A 85 10.06 6.75 -1.46
N ARG A 86 9.77 6.88 -0.16
CA ARG A 86 9.38 5.75 0.70
C ARG A 86 8.00 5.21 0.31
N ILE A 87 7.07 6.09 -0.09
CA ILE A 87 5.74 5.72 -0.58
C ILE A 87 5.86 4.92 -1.89
N SER A 88 6.69 5.40 -2.82
CA SER A 88 6.92 4.70 -4.10
C SER A 88 7.69 3.38 -3.91
N ALA A 89 8.61 3.32 -2.95
CA ALA A 89 9.32 2.09 -2.60
C ALA A 89 8.37 1.05 -1.98
N ALA A 90 7.51 1.46 -1.03
CA ALA A 90 6.51 0.59 -0.43
C ALA A 90 5.55 0.00 -1.48
N ARG A 91 5.09 0.81 -2.44
CA ARG A 91 4.26 0.33 -3.56
C ARG A 91 4.96 -0.75 -4.38
N ARG A 92 6.27 -0.60 -4.64
CA ARG A 92 7.04 -1.63 -5.35
C ARG A 92 7.15 -2.91 -4.54
N VAL A 93 7.44 -2.82 -3.25
CA VAL A 93 7.52 -4.00 -2.36
C VAL A 93 6.21 -4.78 -2.37
N LEU A 94 5.06 -4.10 -2.21
CA LEU A 94 3.75 -4.75 -2.20
C LEU A 94 3.30 -5.26 -3.59
N ALA A 95 3.88 -4.75 -4.68
CA ALA A 95 3.63 -5.22 -6.05
C ALA A 95 4.54 -6.39 -6.48
N LEU A 96 5.57 -6.72 -5.69
CA LEU A 96 6.51 -7.81 -5.97
C LEU A 96 6.07 -9.24 -5.61
N PRO A 97 4.95 -9.57 -4.93
CA PRO A 97 4.71 -10.94 -4.45
C PRO A 97 4.46 -11.98 -5.58
N TYR A 98 4.44 -11.58 -6.85
CA TYR A 98 4.38 -12.50 -8.00
C TYR A 98 5.73 -12.73 -8.72
N ALA A 99 6.76 -11.93 -8.46
CA ALA A 99 8.00 -11.97 -9.26
C ALA A 99 8.91 -13.18 -8.94
N GLU A 100 8.84 -13.75 -7.73
CA GLU A 100 9.73 -14.86 -7.31
C GLU A 100 9.15 -16.26 -7.57
N SER A 101 7.93 -16.39 -8.10
CA SER A 101 7.36 -17.70 -8.43
C SER A 101 7.81 -18.26 -9.80
N TYR A 102 8.59 -17.48 -10.56
CA TYR A 102 9.15 -17.88 -11.86
C TYR A 102 10.60 -17.38 -11.99
N SER A 103 11.54 -17.94 -11.21
CA SER A 103 12.95 -17.95 -11.58
C SER A 103 13.66 -19.23 -11.14
#